data_AF-A0A2E9R1L8-F1
#
_entry.id   AF-A0A2E9R1L8-F1
#
_cell.length_a   1.000
_cell.length_b   1.000
_cell.length_c   1.000
_cell.angle_alpha   90.00
_cell.angle_beta   90.00
_cell.angle_gamma   90.00
#
_symmetry.space_group_name_H-M   'P 1'
#
loop_
_entity.id
_entity.type
_entity.pdbx_description
1 polymer ?
#
loop_
_entity_poly.entity_id
_entity_poly.type
_entity_poly.pdbx_seq_one_letter_code
_entity_poly.pdbx_strand_id
1 'polypeptide(L)'
;MVRFFKRHLLWVVYFVLVLIALIWMRREPLFASRGAYPFGKYVVWAMYLGFLGYSLYIHPKENFFRTVKTIYPYLWFRQISADLYLGLVLSMFIVYLNESSIWVFLFWCLPTIFYANLMTLLYVAMHYDQLIARLLST
;
A
#
# COMPACT_ATOMS: atom_id res chain seq x y z
N MET A 1 22.51 13.85 -13.00
CA MET A 1 21.55 14.24 -11.93
C MET A 1 20.08 14.11 -12.33
N VAL A 2 19.60 14.76 -13.40
CA VAL A 2 18.16 14.79 -13.75
C VAL A 2 17.52 13.41 -13.97
N ARG A 3 18.23 12.45 -14.58
CA ARG A 3 17.72 11.07 -14.79
C ARG A 3 17.59 10.26 -13.51
N PHE A 4 18.46 10.49 -12.52
CA PHE A 4 18.41 9.81 -11.21
C PHE A 4 17.17 10.28 -10.45
N PHE A 5 16.95 11.60 -10.39
CA PHE A 5 15.81 12.17 -9.68
C PHE A 5 14.46 11.71 -10.25
N LYS A 6 14.32 11.68 -11.59
CA LYS A 6 13.11 11.15 -12.24
C LYS A 6 12.84 9.68 -11.93
N ARG A 7 13.89 8.87 -11.72
CA ARG A 7 13.78 7.44 -11.43
C ARG A 7 13.34 7.16 -9.99
N HIS A 8 13.78 7.99 -9.05
CA HIS A 8 13.48 7.82 -7.62
C HIS A 8 12.31 8.69 -7.14
N LEU A 9 11.77 9.59 -7.98
CA LEU A 9 10.69 10.51 -7.62
C LEU A 9 9.48 9.78 -7.01
N LEU A 10 9.03 8.68 -7.62
CA LEU A 10 7.89 7.91 -7.11
C LEU A 10 8.16 7.32 -5.72
N TRP A 11 9.39 6.87 -5.46
CA TRP A 11 9.79 6.39 -4.15
C TRP A 11 9.91 7.51 -3.12
N VAL A 12 10.44 8.68 -3.52
CA VAL A 12 10.49 9.85 -2.64
C VAL A 12 9.08 10.27 -2.24
N VAL A 13 8.15 10.37 -3.21
CA VAL A 13 6.73 10.67 -2.94
C VAL A 13 6.13 9.61 -2.03
N TYR A 14 6.36 8.33 -2.32
CA TYR A 14 5.91 7.22 -1.49
C TYR A 14 6.37 7.37 -0.03
N PHE A 15 7.68 7.52 0.21
CA PHE A 15 8.22 7.61 1.57
C PHE A 15 7.76 8.86 2.31
N VAL A 16 7.62 10.00 1.61
CA VAL A 16 7.05 11.22 2.21
C VAL A 16 5.62 10.97 2.69
N LEU A 17 4.78 10.34 1.88
CA LEU A 17 3.41 10.02 2.26
C LEU A 17 3.34 9.00 3.40
N VAL A 18 4.22 7.99 3.40
CA VAL A 18 4.33 7.02 4.50
C VAL A 18 4.73 7.71 5.80
N LEU A 19 5.74 8.59 5.76
CA LEU A 19 6.17 9.34 6.95
C LEU A 19 5.04 10.22 7.49
N ILE A 20 4.33 10.92 6.59
CA ILE A 20 3.17 11.72 6.96
C ILE A 20 2.11 10.85 7.63
N ALA A 21 1.79 9.69 7.06
CA ALA A 21 0.83 8.74 7.62
C ALA A 21 1.27 8.25 9.01
N LEU A 22 2.54 7.84 9.18
CA LEU A 22 3.08 7.35 10.45
C LEU A 22 3.09 8.42 11.55
N ILE A 23 3.32 9.69 11.20
CA ILE A 23 3.35 10.81 12.17
C ILE A 23 1.93 11.22 12.58
N TRP A 24 1.00 11.30 11.63
CA TRP A 24 -0.38 11.69 11.92
C TRP A 24 -1.21 10.58 12.54
N MET A 25 -0.85 9.32 12.29
CA MET A 25 -1.57 8.20 12.83
C MET A 25 -1.21 7.93 14.28
N ARG A 26 -1.95 8.57 15.20
CA ARG A 26 -1.76 8.46 16.65
C ARG A 26 -2.83 7.62 17.36
N ARG A 27 -3.76 7.02 16.62
CA ARG A 27 -4.92 6.31 17.20
C ARG A 27 -4.56 4.94 17.78
N GLU A 28 -3.54 4.28 17.24
CA GLU A 28 -3.11 2.94 17.65
C GLU A 28 -1.58 2.85 17.81
N PRO A 29 -1.09 1.99 18.73
CA PRO A 29 0.33 1.65 18.76
C PRO A 29 0.75 1.03 17.42
N LEU A 30 1.80 1.56 16.78
CA LEU A 30 2.18 1.16 15.42
C LEU A 30 2.59 -0.32 15.31
N PHE A 31 3.40 -0.79 16.27
CA PHE A 31 4.01 -2.13 16.21
C PHE A 31 3.46 -3.10 17.25
N ALA A 32 2.54 -2.67 18.10
CA ALA A 32 1.88 -3.55 19.08
C ALA A 32 0.38 -3.57 18.79
N SER A 33 -0.25 -4.71 19.03
CA SER A 33 -1.71 -4.85 19.01
C SER A 33 -2.20 -5.01 20.44
N ARG A 34 -3.31 -4.34 20.77
CA ARG A 34 -4.03 -4.52 22.05
C ARG A 34 -5.39 -5.20 21.86
N GLY A 35 -5.76 -5.49 20.62
CA GLY A 35 -7.04 -6.11 20.25
C GLY A 35 -6.99 -7.64 20.18
N ALA A 36 -8.04 -8.21 19.58
CA ALA A 36 -8.08 -9.63 19.27
C ALA A 36 -7.03 -9.99 18.21
N TYR A 37 -6.51 -11.21 18.26
CA TYR A 37 -5.49 -11.74 17.33
C TYR A 37 -4.22 -10.88 17.21
N PRO A 38 -3.53 -10.55 18.33
CA PRO A 38 -2.41 -9.60 18.32
C PRO A 38 -1.24 -10.04 17.44
N PHE A 39 -1.07 -11.35 17.23
CA PHE A 39 -0.04 -11.90 16.36
C PHE A 39 -0.21 -11.50 14.89
N GLY A 40 -1.45 -11.29 14.42
CA GLY A 40 -1.69 -10.97 13.02
C GLY A 40 -1.10 -9.61 12.62
N LYS A 41 -1.00 -8.65 13.54
CA LYS A 41 -0.35 -7.36 13.28
C LYS A 41 1.12 -7.52 12.90
N TYR A 42 1.85 -8.39 13.60
CA TYR A 42 3.25 -8.68 13.27
C TYR A 42 3.38 -9.37 11.91
N VAL A 43 2.46 -10.27 11.58
CA VAL A 43 2.43 -10.93 10.26
C VAL A 43 2.22 -9.91 9.14
N VAL A 44 1.27 -8.98 9.30
CA VAL A 44 1.03 -7.93 8.29
C VAL A 44 2.24 -7.01 8.15
N TRP A 45 2.88 -6.60 9.26
CA TRP A 45 4.12 -5.82 9.21
C TRP A 45 5.26 -6.59 8.53
N ALA A 46 5.42 -7.87 8.81
CA ALA A 46 6.44 -8.70 8.16
C ALA A 46 6.20 -8.81 6.64
N MET A 47 4.95 -9.00 6.22
CA MET A 47 4.57 -8.98 4.80
C MET A 47 4.87 -7.62 4.15
N TYR A 48 4.50 -6.51 4.81
CA TYR A 48 4.78 -5.16 4.33
C TYR A 48 6.28 -4.93 4.16
N LEU A 49 7.09 -5.21 5.20
CA LEU A 49 8.54 -5.00 5.17
C LEU A 49 9.24 -5.91 4.17
N GLY A 50 8.81 -7.18 4.09
CA GLY A 50 9.33 -8.12 3.10
C GLY A 50 9.04 -7.67 1.67
N PHE A 51 7.81 -7.25 1.40
CA PHE A 51 7.41 -6.77 0.08
C PHE A 51 8.05 -5.41 -0.27
N LEU A 52 8.22 -4.52 0.71
CA LEU A 52 8.95 -3.27 0.56
C LEU A 52 10.42 -3.52 0.23
N GLY A 53 11.09 -4.38 0.99
CA GLY A 53 12.48 -4.76 0.74
C GLY A 53 12.68 -5.36 -0.65
N TYR A 54 11.78 -6.27 -1.05
CA TYR A 54 11.80 -6.86 -2.39
C TYR A 54 11.58 -5.83 -3.50
N SER A 55 10.62 -4.91 -3.31
CA SER A 55 10.34 -3.83 -4.26
C SER A 55 11.53 -2.87 -4.42
N LEU A 56 12.20 -2.52 -3.32
CA LEU A 56 13.41 -1.70 -3.33
C LEU A 56 14.59 -2.42 -4.00
N TYR A 57 14.69 -3.74 -3.84
CA TYR A 57 15.72 -4.55 -4.49
C TYR A 57 15.55 -4.64 -6.02
N ILE A 58 14.31 -4.72 -6.51
CA ILE A 58 14.03 -4.81 -7.96
C ILE A 58 14.15 -3.45 -8.65
N HIS A 59 13.72 -2.36 -8.00
CA HIS A 59 13.71 -1.01 -8.60
C HIS A 59 15.02 -0.56 -9.29
N PRO A 60 16.23 -0.81 -8.76
CA PRO A 60 17.48 -0.48 -9.44
C PRO A 60 17.80 -1.41 -10.63
N LYS A 61 17.21 -2.60 -10.68
CA LYS A 61 17.47 -3.62 -11.71
C LYS A 61 16.56 -3.49 -12.93
N GLU A 62 15.30 -3.11 -12.72
CA GLU A 62 14.31 -3.00 -13.79
C GLU A 62 13.61 -1.64 -13.83
N ASN A 63 13.19 -1.24 -15.03
CA ASN A 63 12.37 -0.06 -15.21
C ASN A 63 10.92 -0.50 -15.44
N PHE A 64 10.06 -0.27 -14.44
CA PHE A 64 8.65 -0.64 -14.46
C PHE A 64 7.94 -0.23 -15.76
N PHE A 65 8.03 1.04 -16.17
CA PHE A 65 7.33 1.54 -17.36
C PHE A 65 7.83 0.87 -18.65
N ARG A 66 9.13 0.57 -18.72
CA ARG A 66 9.70 -0.14 -19.87
C ARG A 66 9.18 -1.58 -19.92
N THR A 67 9.22 -2.29 -18.79
CA THR A 67 8.74 -3.68 -18.69
C THR A 67 7.25 -3.76 -19.00
N VAL A 68 6.43 -2.90 -18.41
CA VAL A 68 4.98 -2.81 -18.69
C VAL A 68 4.73 -2.59 -20.18
N LYS A 69 5.43 -1.65 -20.83
CA LYS A 69 5.25 -1.42 -22.28
C LYS A 69 5.56 -2.67 -23.11
N THR A 70 6.55 -3.46 -22.70
CA THR A 70 6.92 -4.70 -23.39
C THR A 70 5.87 -5.80 -23.22
N ILE A 71 5.27 -5.93 -22.03
CA ILE A 71 4.32 -7.02 -21.73
C ILE A 71 2.85 -6.64 -21.91
N TYR A 72 2.53 -5.35 -22.04
CA TYR A 72 1.18 -4.84 -22.26
C TYR A 72 0.41 -5.48 -23.44
N PRO A 73 1.05 -5.83 -24.57
CA PRO A 73 0.35 -6.49 -25.67
C PRO A 73 -0.24 -7.86 -25.32
N TYR A 74 0.25 -8.53 -24.28
CA TYR A 74 -0.27 -9.84 -23.87
C TYR A 74 -1.62 -9.71 -23.13
N LEU A 75 -2.66 -10.35 -23.67
CA LEU A 75 -4.02 -10.27 -23.12
C LEU A 75 -4.09 -10.74 -21.66
N TRP A 76 -3.35 -11.78 -21.30
CA TRP A 76 -3.25 -12.25 -19.92
C TRP A 76 -2.71 -11.17 -18.97
N PHE A 77 -1.68 -10.43 -19.37
CA PHE A 77 -1.17 -9.34 -18.55
C PHE A 77 -2.21 -8.22 -18.39
N ARG A 78 -2.98 -7.91 -19.44
CA ARG A 78 -4.07 -6.93 -19.37
C ARG A 78 -5.17 -7.36 -18.40
N GLN A 79 -5.56 -8.64 -18.42
CA GLN A 79 -6.54 -9.19 -17.49
C GLN A 79 -6.03 -9.17 -16.05
N ILE A 80 -4.79 -9.62 -15.80
CA ILE A 80 -4.16 -9.59 -14.46
C ILE A 80 -4.08 -8.15 -13.94
N SER A 81 -3.76 -7.19 -14.80
CA SER A 81 -3.75 -5.77 -14.44
C SER A 81 -5.17 -5.29 -14.07
N ALA A 82 -6.18 -5.62 -14.88
CA ALA A 82 -7.56 -5.23 -14.57
C ALA A 82 -8.04 -5.82 -13.24
N ASP A 83 -7.77 -7.10 -12.99
CA ASP A 83 -8.10 -7.79 -11.74
C ASP A 83 -7.43 -7.12 -10.53
N LEU A 84 -6.13 -6.82 -10.63
CA LEU A 84 -5.38 -6.10 -9.61
C LEU A 84 -6.01 -4.74 -9.27
N TYR A 85 -6.41 -3.97 -10.29
CA TYR A 85 -7.01 -2.65 -10.08
C TYR A 85 -8.45 -2.73 -9.57
N LEU A 86 -9.22 -3.78 -9.91
CA LEU A 86 -10.51 -4.05 -9.28
C LEU A 86 -10.34 -4.35 -7.78
N GLY A 87 -9.37 -5.19 -7.42
CA GLY A 87 -9.02 -5.45 -6.03
C GLY A 87 -8.56 -4.19 -5.28
N LEU A 88 -7.85 -3.29 -5.96
CA LEU A 88 -7.44 -2.00 -5.43
C LEU A 88 -8.62 -1.06 -5.17
N VAL A 89 -9.60 -1.02 -6.07
CA VAL A 89 -10.84 -0.24 -5.87
C VAL A 89 -11.59 -0.74 -4.64
N LEU A 90 -11.72 -2.07 -4.48
CA LEU A 90 -12.33 -2.66 -3.29
C LEU A 90 -11.55 -2.30 -2.02
N SER A 91 -10.22 -2.40 -2.05
CA SER A 91 -9.37 -2.04 -0.91
C SER A 91 -9.52 -0.56 -0.55
N MET A 92 -9.60 0.32 -1.54
CA MET A 92 -9.82 1.76 -1.34
C MET A 92 -11.21 2.09 -0.82
N PHE A 93 -12.21 1.31 -1.21
CA PHE A 93 -13.54 1.41 -0.63
C PHE A 93 -13.54 1.07 0.86
N ILE A 94 -12.77 0.04 1.29
CA ILE A 94 -12.59 -0.28 2.72
C ILE A 94 -11.93 0.89 3.46
N VAL A 95 -10.90 1.51 2.90
CA VAL A 95 -10.27 2.71 3.47
C VAL A 95 -11.30 3.81 3.68
N TYR A 96 -12.12 4.09 2.66
CA TYR A 96 -13.17 5.10 2.75
C TYR A 96 -14.19 4.79 3.86
N LEU A 97 -14.63 3.54 3.97
CA LEU A 97 -15.56 3.10 5.02
C LEU A 97 -14.94 3.14 6.43
N ASN A 98 -13.64 2.86 6.55
CA ASN A 98 -12.97 2.90 7.84
C ASN A 98 -12.73 4.36 8.30
N GLU A 99 -12.24 5.22 7.41
CA GLU A 99 -11.90 6.60 7.75
C GLU A 99 -13.09 7.56 7.73
N SER A 100 -14.16 7.23 7.00
CA SER A 100 -15.32 8.10 6.76
C SER A 100 -14.95 9.50 6.20
N SER A 101 -13.79 9.62 5.57
CA SER A 101 -13.24 10.88 5.07
C SER A 101 -12.73 10.76 3.64
N ILE A 102 -13.31 11.56 2.74
CA ILE A 102 -12.92 11.59 1.32
C ILE A 102 -11.47 12.08 1.15
N TRP A 103 -11.00 12.99 2.01
CA TRP A 103 -9.64 13.53 1.93
C TRP A 103 -8.59 12.49 2.29
N VAL A 104 -8.86 11.67 3.32
CA VAL A 104 -7.98 10.58 3.71
C VAL A 104 -7.98 9.50 2.61
N PHE A 105 -9.14 9.18 2.04
CA PHE A 105 -9.24 8.31 0.88
C PHE A 105 -8.40 8.80 -0.32
N LEU A 106 -8.48 10.08 -0.68
CA LEU A 106 -7.70 10.65 -1.78
C LEU A 106 -6.20 10.61 -1.50
N PHE A 107 -5.80 10.87 -0.25
CA PHE A 107 -4.42 10.74 0.21
C PHE A 107 -3.89 9.31 -0.01
N TRP A 108 -4.68 8.30 0.35
CA TRP A 108 -4.31 6.89 0.13
C TRP A 108 -4.34 6.49 -1.34
N CYS A 109 -5.24 7.03 -2.17
CA CYS A 109 -5.30 6.71 -3.60
C CYS A 109 -4.01 7.05 -4.36
N LEU A 110 -3.42 8.21 -4.07
CA LEU A 110 -2.32 8.77 -4.85
C LEU A 110 -1.08 7.86 -4.98
N PRO A 111 -0.51 7.32 -3.89
CA PRO A 111 0.60 6.36 -3.98
C PRO A 111 0.14 4.95 -4.38
N THR A 112 -1.12 4.60 -4.13
CA THR A 112 -1.65 3.25 -4.37
C THR A 112 -1.76 2.92 -5.86
N ILE A 113 -1.96 3.92 -6.72
CA ILE A 113 -1.93 3.71 -8.18
C ILE A 113 -0.60 3.08 -8.63
N PHE A 114 0.52 3.45 -7.99
CA PHE A 114 1.84 2.93 -8.35
C PHE A 114 2.32 1.80 -7.45
N TYR A 115 1.89 1.79 -6.19
CA TYR A 115 2.35 0.88 -5.15
C TYR A 115 1.20 0.13 -4.50
N ALA A 116 0.27 -0.38 -5.32
CA ALA A 116 -0.99 -1.02 -4.94
C ALA A 116 -0.92 -1.84 -3.64
N ASN A 117 -0.30 -3.02 -3.73
CA ASN A 117 -0.21 -3.97 -2.61
C ASN A 117 0.57 -3.40 -1.43
N LEU A 118 1.49 -2.47 -1.68
CA LEU A 118 2.41 -1.98 -0.68
C LEU A 118 1.74 -0.87 0.17
N MET A 119 0.83 -0.07 -0.42
CA MET A 119 -0.03 0.84 0.33
C MET A 119 -1.16 0.13 1.04
N THR A 120 -1.78 -0.89 0.44
CA THR A 120 -2.83 -1.67 1.12
C THR A 120 -2.28 -2.41 2.34
N LEU A 121 -1.11 -3.05 2.22
CA LEU A 121 -0.43 -3.68 3.35
C LEU A 121 -0.08 -2.68 4.45
N LEU A 122 0.43 -1.49 4.09
CA LEU A 122 0.72 -0.45 5.07
C LEU A 122 -0.55 0.00 5.79
N TYR A 123 -1.64 0.23 5.05
CA TYR A 123 -2.91 0.65 5.63
C TYR A 123 -3.42 -0.38 6.65
N VAL A 124 -3.43 -1.66 6.27
CA VAL A 124 -3.86 -2.76 7.15
C VAL A 124 -2.93 -2.89 8.36
N ALA A 125 -1.61 -2.75 8.19
CA ALA A 125 -0.66 -2.82 9.30
C ALA A 125 -0.91 -1.71 10.34
N MET A 126 -1.22 -0.51 9.86
CA MET A 126 -1.45 0.65 10.71
C MET A 126 -2.82 0.59 11.41
N HIS A 127 -3.88 0.14 10.72
CA HIS A 127 -5.26 0.10 11.23
C HIS A 127 -5.69 -1.30 11.70
N TYR A 128 -4.73 -2.17 12.01
CA TYR A 128 -5.00 -3.59 12.26
C TYR A 128 -6.05 -3.80 13.36
N ASP A 129 -5.91 -3.14 14.51
CA ASP A 129 -6.81 -3.38 15.65
C ASP A 129 -8.22 -2.88 15.33
N GLN A 130 -8.35 -1.70 14.69
CA GLN A 130 -9.62 -1.17 14.19
C GLN A 130 -10.31 -2.11 13.19
N LEU A 131 -9.57 -2.64 12.21
CA LEU A 131 -10.14 -3.52 11.19
C LEU A 131 -10.64 -4.82 11.80
N ILE A 132 -9.84 -5.44 12.68
CA ILE A 132 -10.24 -6.66 13.39
C ILE A 132 -11.43 -6.40 14.32
N ALA A 133 -11.43 -5.29 15.06
CA ALA A 133 -12.55 -4.93 15.93
C ALA A 133 -13.86 -4.80 15.14
N ARG A 134 -13.83 -4.15 13.96
CA ARG A 134 -15.00 -4.03 13.08
C ARG A 134 -15.49 -5.38 12.58
N LEU A 135 -14.59 -6.27 12.18
CA LEU A 135 -14.92 -7.62 11.71
C LEU A 135 -15.52 -8.52 12.80
N LEU A 136 -15.17 -8.29 14.06
CA LEU A 136 -15.69 -9.06 15.20
C LEU A 136 -16.94 -8.43 15.83
N SER A 137 -17.20 -7.15 15.54
CA SER A 137 -18.39 -6.42 16.02
C SER A 137 -19.66 -6.67 15.19
N THR A 138 -19.53 -7.46 14.12
CA THR A 138 -20.63 -8.04 13.33
C THR A 138 -20.92 -9.47 13.79
#